data_AF-A0A435XNR5-F1
#
_entry.id   AF-A0A435XNR5-F1
#
_cell.length_a   1.000
_cell.length_b   1.000
_cell.length_c   1.000
_cell.angle_alpha   90.00
_cell.angle_beta   90.00
_cell.angle_gamma   90.00
#
_symmetry.space_group_name_H-M   'P 1'
#
loop_
_entity.id
_entity.type
_entity.pdbx_description
1 polymer ?
#
loop_
_entity_poly.entity_id
_entity_poly.type
_entity_poly.pdbx_seq_one_letter_code
_entity_poly.pdbx_strand_id
1 'polypeptide(L)'
;IVNRFESNLLNTAAQGLAFIEDTGSDNIFLHLDTFHMNIEEADVGLAIRQAADKIGYVHIGESHRGFLGTGNIDFAAIFDALTAIGYSDDLSFESFSSEIVDENLSKKTAIWRNLWTDNMALAKHARAFIGLGLETARRKAELVSARH
;
A
#
# COMPACT_ATOMS: atom_id res chain seq x y z
N ILE A 1 -5.57 3.53 -6.80
CA ILE A 1 -5.18 2.85 -8.06
C ILE A 1 -5.29 1.36 -7.86
N VAL A 2 -5.64 0.59 -8.90
CA VAL A 2 -5.77 -0.88 -8.82
C VAL A 2 -5.09 -1.55 -10.01
N ASN A 3 -4.73 -2.83 -9.90
CA ASN A 3 -4.01 -3.53 -10.96
C ASN A 3 -4.88 -3.75 -12.23
N ARG A 4 -4.23 -4.15 -13.33
CA ARG A 4 -4.85 -4.36 -14.66
C ARG A 4 -5.98 -5.39 -14.70
N PHE A 5 -6.10 -6.23 -13.67
CA PHE A 5 -7.16 -7.24 -13.56
C PHE A 5 -8.40 -6.71 -12.83
N GLU A 6 -8.29 -5.58 -12.14
CA GLU A 6 -9.38 -4.99 -11.34
C GLU A 6 -9.87 -3.65 -11.92
N SER A 7 -9.09 -2.99 -12.76
CA SER A 7 -9.53 -1.86 -13.61
C SER A 7 -8.68 -1.79 -14.87
N ASN A 8 -9.22 -1.18 -15.92
CA ASN A 8 -8.51 -0.89 -17.17
C ASN A 8 -8.16 0.60 -17.33
N LEU A 9 -8.40 1.44 -16.31
CA LEU A 9 -8.27 2.90 -16.42
C LEU A 9 -7.04 3.45 -15.66
N LEU A 10 -7.01 3.31 -14.33
CA LEU A 10 -5.97 3.88 -13.47
C LEU A 10 -5.19 2.77 -12.77
N ASN A 11 -4.13 2.31 -13.43
CA ASN A 11 -3.31 1.18 -12.97
C ASN A 11 -2.00 1.58 -12.31
N THR A 12 -1.48 2.77 -12.62
CA THR A 12 -0.26 3.32 -12.01
C THR A 12 -0.52 4.65 -11.32
N ALA A 13 0.36 5.02 -10.38
CA ALA A 13 0.37 6.32 -9.73
C ALA A 13 0.54 7.44 -10.76
N ALA A 14 1.41 7.26 -11.77
CA ALA A 14 1.61 8.23 -12.83
C ALA A 14 0.34 8.49 -13.65
N GLN A 15 -0.43 7.45 -14.00
CA GLN A 15 -1.73 7.61 -14.65
C GLN A 15 -2.72 8.34 -13.74
N GLY A 16 -2.73 8.00 -12.44
CA GLY A 16 -3.57 8.67 -11.46
C GLY A 16 -3.25 10.17 -11.33
N LEU A 17 -1.97 10.55 -11.31
CA LEU A 17 -1.54 11.96 -11.28
C LEU A 17 -2.02 12.72 -12.52
N ALA A 18 -1.81 12.16 -13.72
CA ALA A 18 -2.27 12.77 -14.96
C ALA A 18 -3.80 12.93 -14.98
N PHE A 19 -4.53 11.93 -14.49
CA PHE A 19 -5.99 12.01 -14.36
C PHE A 19 -6.44 13.12 -13.41
N ILE A 20 -5.78 13.27 -12.25
CA ILE A 20 -6.05 14.36 -11.31
C ILE A 20 -5.81 15.72 -11.98
N GLU A 21 -4.71 15.86 -12.72
CA GLU A 21 -4.41 17.08 -13.48
C GLU A 21 -5.50 17.40 -14.51
N ASP A 22 -5.93 16.41 -15.31
CA ASP A 22 -7.00 16.58 -16.30
C ASP A 22 -8.34 17.01 -15.67
N THR A 23 -8.61 16.62 -14.42
CA THR A 23 -9.83 17.08 -13.73
C THR A 23 -9.81 18.56 -13.35
N GLY A 24 -8.61 19.15 -13.19
CA GLY A 24 -8.42 20.49 -12.64
C GLY A 24 -8.85 20.66 -11.17
N SER A 25 -9.15 19.57 -10.45
CA SER A 25 -9.61 19.63 -9.07
C SER A 25 -8.45 19.69 -8.08
N ASP A 26 -8.60 20.52 -7.05
CA ASP A 26 -7.70 20.64 -5.91
C ASP A 26 -8.03 19.66 -4.76
N ASN A 27 -9.15 18.94 -4.85
CA ASN A 27 -9.68 18.07 -3.79
C ASN A 27 -9.80 16.60 -4.22
N ILE A 28 -8.98 16.17 -5.18
CA ILE A 28 -8.84 14.76 -5.57
C ILE A 28 -7.41 14.31 -5.31
N PHE A 29 -7.28 13.17 -4.63
CA PHE A 29 -6.01 12.59 -4.22
C PHE A 29 -5.93 11.10 -4.60
N LEU A 30 -4.72 10.57 -4.64
CA LEU A 30 -4.45 9.16 -4.85
C LEU A 30 -4.67 8.37 -3.57
N HIS A 31 -5.42 7.29 -3.71
CA HIS A 31 -5.37 6.15 -2.80
C HIS A 31 -4.42 5.11 -3.40
N LEU A 32 -3.29 4.86 -2.74
CA LEU A 32 -2.29 3.87 -3.15
C LEU A 32 -2.43 2.57 -2.34
N ASP A 33 -2.15 1.44 -2.97
CA ASP A 33 -2.26 0.11 -2.34
C ASP A 33 -1.04 -0.72 -2.72
N THR A 34 -0.34 -1.24 -1.72
CA THR A 34 0.93 -1.94 -1.94
C THR A 34 0.79 -3.24 -2.74
N PHE A 35 -0.32 -3.96 -2.62
CA PHE A 35 -0.57 -5.16 -3.43
C PHE A 35 -0.70 -4.80 -4.91
N HIS A 36 -1.46 -3.75 -5.23
CA HIS A 36 -1.65 -3.30 -6.61
C HIS A 36 -0.36 -2.72 -7.18
N MET A 37 0.33 -1.88 -6.40
CA MET A 37 1.57 -1.26 -6.83
C MET A 37 2.66 -2.29 -7.13
N ASN A 38 2.75 -3.38 -6.35
CA ASN A 38 3.72 -4.43 -6.60
C ASN A 38 3.51 -5.19 -7.93
N ILE A 39 2.35 -5.06 -8.57
CA ILE A 39 2.06 -5.66 -9.88
C ILE A 39 2.37 -4.65 -11.00
N GLU A 40 1.98 -3.39 -10.83
CA GLU A 40 1.94 -2.42 -11.94
C GLU A 40 3.08 -1.40 -11.94
N GLU A 41 3.62 -1.04 -10.78
CA GLU A 41 4.68 -0.03 -10.70
C GLU A 41 6.03 -0.62 -11.08
N ALA A 42 6.84 0.18 -11.76
CA ALA A 42 8.22 -0.20 -12.04
C ALA A 42 9.05 -0.33 -10.75
N ASP A 43 8.78 0.54 -9.78
CA ASP A 43 9.31 0.49 -8.42
C ASP A 43 8.31 1.20 -7.49
N VAL A 44 7.90 0.52 -6.43
CA VAL A 44 6.85 1.01 -5.51
C VAL A 44 7.32 2.24 -4.74
N GLY A 45 8.59 2.26 -4.31
CA GLY A 45 9.17 3.38 -3.57
C GLY A 45 9.30 4.64 -4.43
N LEU A 46 9.72 4.49 -5.69
CA LEU A 46 9.78 5.60 -6.64
C LEU A 46 8.39 6.13 -6.99
N ALA A 47 7.39 5.25 -7.15
CA ALA A 47 6.00 5.67 -7.38
C ALA A 47 5.45 6.50 -6.22
N ILE A 48 5.70 6.10 -4.96
CA ILE A 48 5.35 6.90 -3.77
C ILE A 48 6.03 8.26 -3.79
N ARG A 49 7.33 8.31 -4.11
CA ARG A 49 8.10 9.56 -4.19
C ARG A 49 7.57 10.49 -5.28
N GLN A 50 7.14 9.94 -6.41
CA GLN A 50 6.55 10.70 -7.50
C GLN A 50 5.18 11.27 -7.12
N ALA A 51 4.38 10.51 -6.37
CA ALA A 51 3.03 10.90 -5.96
C ALA A 51 3.01 11.89 -4.77
N ALA A 52 3.98 11.82 -3.86
CA ALA A 52 4.23 12.76 -2.76
C ALA A 52 2.96 13.39 -2.15
N ASP A 53 2.76 14.69 -2.35
CA ASP A 53 1.68 15.53 -1.80
C ASP A 53 0.29 15.25 -2.40
N LYS A 54 0.21 14.39 -3.41
CA LYS A 54 -1.04 13.92 -4.01
C LYS A 54 -1.51 12.57 -3.45
N ILE A 55 -0.85 12.02 -2.44
CA ILE A 55 -1.33 10.82 -1.75
C ILE A 55 -2.27 11.23 -0.61
N GLY A 56 -3.53 10.80 -0.68
CA GLY A 56 -4.54 11.03 0.36
C GLY A 56 -4.84 9.81 1.23
N TYR A 57 -4.50 8.59 0.78
CA TYR A 57 -4.76 7.37 1.56
C TYR A 57 -3.86 6.22 1.12
N VAL A 58 -3.53 5.32 2.04
CA VAL A 58 -2.71 4.12 1.74
C VAL A 58 -3.31 2.83 2.30
N HIS A 59 -3.40 1.81 1.46
CA HIS A 59 -3.59 0.42 1.85
C HIS A 59 -2.26 -0.32 1.93
N ILE A 60 -2.08 -1.05 3.02
CA ILE A 60 -0.97 -1.98 3.25
C ILE A 60 -1.50 -3.41 3.12
N GLY A 61 -1.22 -4.04 1.98
CA GLY A 61 -1.57 -5.42 1.67
C GLY A 61 -0.39 -6.17 1.05
N GLU A 62 -0.16 -7.41 1.50
CA GLU A 62 0.93 -8.26 0.99
C GLU A 62 0.69 -8.72 -0.47
N SER A 63 1.73 -9.16 -1.18
CA SER A 63 1.67 -9.62 -2.59
C SER A 63 0.63 -10.72 -2.84
N HIS A 64 0.28 -11.50 -1.82
CA HIS A 64 -0.77 -12.53 -1.88
C HIS A 64 -1.97 -12.19 -0.99
N ARG A 65 -2.05 -10.98 -0.44
CA ARG A 65 -3.10 -10.47 0.48
C ARG A 65 -3.29 -11.29 1.78
N GLY A 66 -2.20 -11.83 2.32
CA GLY A 66 -2.17 -12.61 3.57
C GLY A 66 -1.45 -11.84 4.70
N PHE A 67 -0.73 -12.57 5.55
CA PHE A 67 0.13 -11.95 6.56
C PHE A 67 1.19 -11.02 5.92
N LEU A 68 1.46 -9.88 6.56
CA LEU A 68 2.52 -8.97 6.11
C LEU A 68 3.90 -9.58 6.38
N GLY A 69 4.79 -9.53 5.38
CA GLY A 69 6.14 -10.08 5.46
C GLY A 69 6.25 -11.56 5.09
N THR A 70 5.18 -12.18 4.59
CA THR A 70 5.19 -13.57 4.12
C THR A 70 5.12 -13.69 2.59
N GLY A 71 5.04 -12.57 1.89
CA GLY A 71 5.05 -12.49 0.44
C GLY A 71 6.35 -11.90 -0.10
N ASN A 72 6.23 -11.12 -1.16
CA ASN A 72 7.37 -10.62 -1.94
C ASN A 72 7.50 -9.09 -1.95
N ILE A 73 6.64 -8.36 -1.23
CA ILE A 73 6.70 -6.90 -1.21
C ILE A 73 7.87 -6.42 -0.34
N ASP A 74 8.67 -5.51 -0.88
CA ASP A 74 9.68 -4.78 -0.10
C ASP A 74 9.02 -3.66 0.73
N PHE A 75 8.46 -4.05 1.88
CA PHE A 75 7.85 -3.08 2.80
C PHE A 75 8.85 -2.10 3.42
N ALA A 76 10.13 -2.46 3.54
CA ALA A 76 11.13 -1.53 4.06
C ALA A 76 11.32 -0.35 3.10
N ALA A 77 11.45 -0.63 1.80
CA ALA A 77 11.53 0.42 0.78
C ALA A 77 10.26 1.29 0.73
N ILE A 78 9.08 0.69 0.93
CA ILE A 78 7.80 1.43 0.98
C ILE A 78 7.77 2.38 2.19
N PHE A 79 8.09 1.89 3.39
CA PHE A 79 8.10 2.73 4.58
C PHE A 79 9.17 3.81 4.52
N ASP A 80 10.33 3.53 3.92
CA ASP A 80 11.35 4.53 3.64
C ASP A 80 10.85 5.62 2.68
N ALA A 81 10.10 5.24 1.63
CA ALA A 81 9.54 6.19 0.67
C ALA A 81 8.47 7.09 1.33
N LEU A 82 7.54 6.50 2.09
CA LEU A 82 6.53 7.24 2.85
C LEU A 82 7.16 8.21 3.86
N THR A 83 8.20 7.76 4.57
CA THR A 83 8.96 8.59 5.51
C THR A 83 9.66 9.74 4.79
N ALA A 84 10.27 9.46 3.63
CA ALA A 84 11.03 10.46 2.88
C ALA A 84 10.15 11.56 2.28
N ILE A 85 8.89 11.28 1.93
CA ILE A 85 7.92 12.30 1.50
C ILE A 85 7.19 12.97 2.67
N GLY A 86 7.43 12.54 3.91
CA GLY A 86 6.75 13.08 5.09
C GLY A 86 5.26 12.73 5.15
N TYR A 87 4.86 11.58 4.60
CA TYR A 87 3.46 11.14 4.63
C TYR A 87 2.96 11.02 6.08
N SER A 88 1.85 11.69 6.39
CA SER A 88 1.32 11.84 7.75
C SER A 88 -0.20 11.66 7.84
N ASP A 89 -0.81 11.08 6.80
CA ASP A 89 -2.24 10.78 6.75
C ASP A 89 -2.52 9.30 7.09
N ASP A 90 -3.79 8.91 7.05
CA ASP A 90 -4.25 7.58 7.44
C ASP A 90 -3.84 6.46 6.47
N LEU A 91 -3.44 5.33 7.04
CA LEU A 91 -3.22 4.08 6.31
C LEU A 91 -3.89 2.90 7.01
N SER A 92 -4.32 1.92 6.23
CA SER A 92 -5.02 0.73 6.72
C SER A 92 -4.38 -0.56 6.24
N PHE A 93 -4.45 -1.59 7.08
CA PHE A 93 -4.11 -2.96 6.69
C PHE A 93 -5.31 -3.61 6.00
N GLU A 94 -5.07 -4.23 4.84
CA GLU A 94 -6.08 -4.99 4.10
C GLU A 94 -5.61 -6.43 3.82
N SER A 95 -6.47 -7.40 4.14
CA SER A 95 -6.27 -8.82 3.85
C SER A 95 -7.62 -9.54 3.83
N PHE A 96 -7.76 -10.55 2.97
CA PHE A 96 -9.04 -11.18 2.68
C PHE A 96 -9.05 -12.69 2.94
N SER A 97 -10.22 -13.18 3.33
CA SER A 97 -10.59 -14.59 3.37
C SER A 97 -11.99 -14.75 2.79
N SER A 98 -12.17 -15.72 1.90
CA SER A 98 -13.45 -16.00 1.22
C SER A 98 -14.54 -16.52 2.17
N GLU A 99 -14.17 -16.98 3.37
CA GLU A 99 -15.12 -17.37 4.42
C GLU A 99 -15.70 -16.17 5.17
N ILE A 100 -15.08 -14.98 5.06
CA ILE A 100 -15.43 -13.79 5.85
C ILE A 100 -16.00 -12.67 4.98
N VAL A 101 -15.41 -12.43 3.81
CA VAL A 101 -15.78 -11.30 2.95
C VAL A 101 -17.08 -11.59 2.18
N ASP A 102 -17.77 -10.54 1.75
CA ASP A 102 -18.91 -10.66 0.85
C ASP A 102 -18.55 -11.46 -0.43
N GLU A 103 -19.47 -12.28 -0.90
CA GLU A 103 -19.27 -13.19 -2.04
C GLU A 103 -18.89 -12.41 -3.31
N ASN A 104 -19.51 -11.25 -3.54
CA ASN A 104 -19.22 -10.43 -4.71
C ASN A 104 -17.79 -9.88 -4.66
N LEU A 105 -17.34 -9.39 -3.49
CA LEU A 105 -15.97 -8.93 -3.31
C LEU A 105 -14.98 -10.07 -3.47
N SER A 106 -15.25 -11.23 -2.85
CA SER A 106 -14.42 -12.43 -2.96
C SER A 106 -14.22 -12.86 -4.41
N LYS A 107 -15.27 -12.83 -5.23
CA LYS A 107 -15.21 -13.19 -6.65
C LYS A 107 -14.48 -12.14 -7.48
N LYS A 108 -14.76 -10.85 -7.26
CA LYS A 108 -14.12 -9.75 -8.00
C LYS A 108 -12.62 -9.66 -7.74
N THR A 109 -12.20 -10.00 -6.53
CA THR A 109 -10.78 -9.99 -6.12
C THR A 109 -10.14 -11.39 -6.14
N ALA A 110 -10.85 -12.39 -6.69
CA ALA A 110 -10.34 -13.74 -6.89
C ALA A 110 -9.74 -14.41 -5.63
N ILE A 111 -10.38 -14.26 -4.48
CA ILE A 111 -9.95 -14.87 -3.21
C ILE A 111 -10.31 -16.36 -3.20
N TRP A 112 -9.49 -17.18 -3.84
CA TRP A 112 -9.69 -18.64 -3.92
C TRP A 112 -9.06 -19.42 -2.75
N ARG A 113 -8.18 -18.77 -1.98
CA ARG A 113 -7.40 -19.38 -0.91
C ARG A 113 -7.59 -18.58 0.38
N ASN A 114 -7.83 -19.27 1.48
CA ASN A 114 -7.79 -18.69 2.82
C ASN A 114 -6.38 -18.82 3.39
N LEU A 115 -5.64 -17.72 3.42
CA LEU A 115 -4.23 -17.67 3.85
C LEU A 115 -4.06 -17.57 5.37
N TRP A 116 -5.17 -17.45 6.08
CA TRP A 116 -5.27 -17.36 7.52
C TRP A 116 -6.67 -17.84 7.93
N THR A 117 -6.79 -18.27 9.18
CA THR A 117 -8.06 -18.65 9.81
C THR A 117 -8.34 -17.86 11.08
N ASP A 118 -7.30 -17.36 11.76
CA ASP A 118 -7.41 -16.48 12.92
C ASP A 118 -7.14 -15.02 12.51
N ASN A 119 -8.22 -14.25 12.36
CA ASN A 119 -8.17 -12.84 11.98
C ASN A 119 -7.59 -11.93 13.08
N MET A 120 -7.67 -12.31 14.35
CA MET A 120 -7.11 -11.53 15.46
C MET A 120 -5.60 -11.70 15.53
N ALA A 121 -5.10 -12.91 15.31
CA ALA A 121 -3.66 -13.14 15.15
C ALA A 121 -3.10 -12.34 13.96
N LEU A 122 -3.81 -12.37 12.82
CA LEU A 122 -3.47 -11.59 11.64
C LEU A 122 -3.41 -10.08 11.93
N ALA A 123 -4.46 -9.51 12.51
CA ALA A 123 -4.54 -8.08 12.77
C ALA A 123 -3.48 -7.61 13.78
N LYS A 124 -3.23 -8.38 14.85
CA LYS A 124 -2.17 -8.06 15.83
C LYS A 124 -0.79 -8.06 15.18
N HIS A 125 -0.51 -9.08 14.35
CA HIS A 125 0.73 -9.16 13.59
C HIS A 125 0.87 -7.95 12.66
N ALA A 126 -0.14 -7.66 11.84
CA ALA A 126 -0.10 -6.55 10.89
C ALA A 126 0.11 -5.20 11.59
N ARG A 127 -0.58 -4.96 12.72
CA ARG A 127 -0.42 -3.73 13.51
C ARG A 127 1.01 -3.57 14.04
N ALA A 128 1.61 -4.66 14.52
CA ALA A 128 3.00 -4.65 15.00
C ALA A 128 3.99 -4.46 13.83
N PHE A 129 3.79 -5.16 12.72
CA PHE A 129 4.60 -5.07 11.51
C PHE A 129 4.64 -3.63 10.96
N ILE A 130 3.48 -3.00 10.79
CA ILE A 130 3.36 -1.62 10.29
C ILE A 130 4.00 -0.64 11.29
N GLY A 131 3.69 -0.78 12.58
CA GLY A 131 4.22 0.12 13.61
C GLY A 131 5.75 0.09 13.68
N LEU A 132 6.32 -1.11 13.74
CA LEU A 132 7.77 -1.29 13.81
C LEU A 132 8.46 -0.90 12.50
N GLY A 133 7.84 -1.20 11.34
CA GLY A 133 8.36 -0.81 10.03
C GLY A 133 8.51 0.71 9.88
N LEU A 134 7.46 1.46 10.23
CA LEU A 134 7.50 2.93 10.21
C LEU A 134 8.46 3.52 11.24
N GLU A 135 8.52 2.97 12.47
CA GLU A 135 9.51 3.41 13.46
C GLU A 135 10.94 3.20 12.95
N THR A 136 11.21 2.05 12.36
CA THR A 136 12.52 1.71 11.80
C THR A 136 12.90 2.66 10.67
N ALA A 137 11.98 2.93 9.74
CA ALA A 137 12.21 3.86 8.64
C ALA A 137 12.51 5.29 9.12
N ARG A 138 11.80 5.78 10.15
CA ARG A 138 12.06 7.09 10.78
C ARG A 138 13.46 7.16 11.38
N ARG A 139 13.83 6.16 12.20
CA ARG A 139 15.17 6.09 12.81
C ARG A 139 16.27 6.02 11.75
N LYS A 140 16.03 5.26 10.67
CA LYS A 140 16.95 5.18 9.52
C LYS A 140 17.12 6.55 8.85
N ALA A 141 16.04 7.29 8.62
CA ALA A 141 16.12 8.63 8.02
C ALA A 141 16.85 9.65 8.92
N GLU A 142 16.60 9.61 10.23
CA GLU A 142 17.32 10.43 11.22
C GLU A 142 18.82 10.12 11.22
N LEU A 143 19.18 8.84 11.20
CA LEU A 143 20.58 8.38 11.17
C LEU A 143 21.32 8.89 9.93
N VAL A 144 20.70 8.86 8.76
CA VAL A 144 21.30 9.38 7.51
C VAL A 144 21.58 10.89 7.59
N SER A 145 20.79 11.63 8.37
CA SER A 145 20.93 13.08 8.52
C SER A 145 21.79 13.49 9.73
N ALA A 146 22.24 12.54 10.55
CA ALA A 146 23.04 12.81 11.73
C ALA A 146 24.42 13.33 11.33
N ARG A 147 24.84 14.45 11.95
CA ARG A 147 26.22 14.95 11.83
C ARG A 147 27.11 14.09 12.74
N HIS A 148 28.06 13.38 12.15
CA HIS A 148 29.06 12.57 12.85
C HIS A 148 30.42 13.25 12.80
#